data_AF-A0A6M0QVP4-F1
#
_entry.id   AF-A0A6M0QVP4-F1
#
_cell.length_a   1.000
_cell.length_b   1.000
_cell.length_c   1.000
_cell.angle_alpha   90.00
_cell.angle_beta   90.00
_cell.angle_gamma   90.00
#
_symmetry.space_group_name_H-M   'P 1'
#
loop_
_entity.id
_entity.type
_entity.pdbx_description
1 polymer ?
#
loop_
_entity_poly.entity_id
_entity_poly.type
_entity_poly.pdbx_seq_one_letter_code
_entity_poly.pdbx_strand_id
1 'polypeptide(L)'
;MSERAVADHYGGGDLRSRIFAALSQAGLDPQNLRPADLAPVDEFHMGGRAATAEIVARAGLSASDCVLDIGCGLGGLVRYLAGEIGCCATGLDLTPEYVELAQEFTNLTGLADRADFALGSALALPFADHTFSAALTFHAGMNIADREIKYREAYRVLQPAGKIVIYDVLKGPEPGMRFPVPWAETADTSHLVSAEEQRRLLSLVGFSLLDEEDRTPPGAETSPRAGG
;
A
#
# COMPACT_ATOMS: atom_id res chain seq x y z
N MET A 1 15.39 -0.25 6.54
CA MET A 1 16.19 0.48 5.55
C MET A 1 16.03 1.97 5.82
N SER A 2 17.01 2.82 5.49
CA SER A 2 16.75 4.26 5.46
C SER A 2 15.78 4.57 4.30
N GLU A 3 15.07 5.70 4.38
CA GLU A 3 14.18 6.17 3.31
C GLU A 3 14.88 6.20 1.94
N ARG A 4 16.14 6.64 1.93
CA ARG A 4 16.99 6.63 0.73
C ARG A 4 17.20 5.23 0.17
N ALA A 5 17.46 4.23 1.01
CA ALA A 5 17.66 2.86 0.56
C ALA A 5 16.36 2.21 0.04
N VAL A 6 15.19 2.61 0.55
CA VAL A 6 13.89 2.18 0.00
C VAL A 6 13.70 2.77 -1.39
N ALA A 7 13.90 4.09 -1.55
CA ALA A 7 13.77 4.75 -2.85
C ALA A 7 14.75 4.18 -3.90
N ASP A 8 16.00 3.89 -3.50
CA ASP A 8 17.02 3.33 -4.38
C ASP A 8 16.71 1.85 -4.77
N HIS A 9 16.08 1.05 -3.89
CA HIS A 9 15.71 -0.35 -4.19
C HIS A 9 14.60 -0.43 -5.26
N TYR A 10 13.70 0.54 -5.28
CA TYR A 10 12.53 0.57 -6.16
C TYR A 10 12.70 1.47 -7.40
N GLY A 11 13.61 2.44 -7.36
CA GLY A 11 13.96 3.33 -8.47
C GLY A 11 15.05 2.72 -9.36
N GLY A 12 14.68 2.37 -10.60
CA GLY A 12 15.55 1.63 -11.52
C GLY A 12 15.65 2.23 -12.92
N GLY A 13 14.94 3.32 -13.22
CA GLY A 13 15.07 4.12 -14.44
C GLY A 13 14.56 3.47 -15.74
N ASP A 14 14.24 2.18 -15.73
CA ASP A 14 13.67 1.43 -16.86
C ASP A 14 12.30 0.81 -16.52
N LEU A 15 11.67 1.21 -15.41
CA LEU A 15 10.37 0.63 -15.04
C LEU A 15 9.28 0.98 -16.05
N ARG A 16 9.26 2.25 -16.48
CA ARG A 16 8.32 2.74 -17.49
C ARG A 16 8.34 1.89 -18.75
N SER A 17 9.52 1.75 -19.38
CA SER A 17 9.66 1.04 -20.65
C SER A 17 9.18 -0.41 -20.54
N ARG A 18 9.53 -1.09 -19.44
CA ARG A 18 9.13 -2.48 -19.19
C ARG A 18 7.61 -2.62 -19.07
N ILE A 19 6.95 -1.70 -18.36
CA ILE A 19 5.49 -1.73 -18.21
C ILE A 19 4.82 -1.50 -19.57
N PHE A 20 5.18 -0.44 -20.30
CA PHE A 20 4.56 -0.16 -21.61
C PHE A 20 4.82 -1.25 -22.64
N ALA A 21 5.99 -1.91 -22.60
CA ALA A 21 6.27 -3.07 -23.42
C ALA A 21 5.36 -4.26 -23.06
N ALA A 22 5.14 -4.53 -21.77
CA ALA A 22 4.24 -5.58 -21.31
C ALA A 22 2.77 -5.30 -21.71
N LEU A 23 2.30 -4.06 -21.58
CA LEU A 23 0.96 -3.65 -22.02
C LEU A 23 0.78 -3.86 -23.52
N SER A 24 1.78 -3.46 -24.31
CA SER A 24 1.77 -3.61 -25.77
C SER A 24 1.78 -5.09 -26.18
N GLN A 25 2.55 -5.94 -25.49
CA GLN A 25 2.57 -7.39 -25.71
C GLN A 25 1.25 -8.07 -25.34
N ALA A 26 0.53 -7.51 -24.36
CA ALA A 26 -0.82 -7.95 -23.99
C ALA A 26 -1.91 -7.47 -24.98
N GLY A 27 -1.54 -6.69 -26.01
CA GLY A 27 -2.48 -6.16 -27.01
C GLY A 27 -3.34 -4.99 -26.51
N LEU A 28 -2.93 -4.34 -25.42
CA LEU A 28 -3.63 -3.19 -24.86
C LEU A 28 -3.20 -1.91 -25.58
N ASP A 29 -4.16 -1.03 -25.84
CA ASP A 29 -3.92 0.30 -26.39
C ASP A 29 -3.56 1.27 -25.25
N PRO A 30 -2.34 1.82 -25.21
CA PRO A 30 -1.94 2.77 -24.18
C PRO A 30 -2.79 4.05 -24.14
N GLN A 31 -3.52 4.38 -25.21
CA GLN A 31 -4.38 5.56 -25.28
C GLN A 31 -5.81 5.31 -24.77
N ASN A 32 -6.17 4.06 -24.50
CA ASN A 32 -7.51 3.66 -24.08
C ASN A 32 -7.45 2.57 -23.01
N LEU A 33 -6.70 2.85 -21.94
CA LEU A 33 -6.54 1.94 -20.81
C LEU A 33 -7.68 2.14 -19.79
N ARG A 34 -8.18 1.04 -19.24
CA ARG A 34 -9.02 1.06 -18.04
C ARG A 34 -8.15 0.74 -16.82
N PRO A 35 -8.53 1.16 -15.60
CA PRO A 35 -7.82 0.79 -14.38
C PRO A 35 -7.61 -0.72 -14.22
N ALA A 36 -8.58 -1.53 -14.64
CA ALA A 36 -8.48 -2.99 -14.61
C ALA A 36 -7.36 -3.54 -15.51
N ASP A 37 -7.03 -2.86 -16.61
CA ASP A 37 -6.00 -3.29 -17.56
C ASP A 37 -4.58 -3.10 -16.99
N LEU A 38 -4.43 -2.21 -15.99
CA LEU A 38 -3.17 -1.96 -15.27
C LEU A 38 -2.99 -2.83 -14.01
N ALA A 39 -4.05 -3.49 -13.54
CA ALA A 39 -4.01 -4.33 -12.34
C ALA A 39 -2.84 -5.34 -12.28
N PRO A 40 -2.41 -5.98 -13.39
CA PRO A 40 -1.27 -6.91 -13.36
C PRO A 40 0.08 -6.25 -13.06
N VAL A 41 0.20 -4.92 -13.21
CA VAL A 41 1.46 -4.19 -13.06
C VAL A 41 1.46 -3.22 -11.87
N ASP A 42 0.29 -2.85 -11.33
CA ASP A 42 0.17 -1.83 -10.29
C ASP A 42 -0.43 -2.32 -8.95
N GLU A 43 -0.85 -3.60 -8.86
CA GLU A 43 -1.29 -4.25 -7.63
C GLU A 43 -0.17 -5.10 -7.04
N PHE A 44 0.69 -4.48 -6.22
CA PHE A 44 1.89 -5.13 -5.67
C PHE A 44 1.66 -6.04 -4.46
N HIS A 45 0.44 -6.05 -3.92
CA HIS A 45 0.13 -6.77 -2.69
C HIS A 45 -0.39 -8.18 -2.92
N MET A 46 -0.30 -9.03 -1.89
CA MET A 46 -0.82 -10.38 -1.97
C MET A 46 -2.33 -10.38 -2.23
N GLY A 47 -2.77 -11.26 -3.14
CA GLY A 47 -4.16 -11.38 -3.56
C GLY A 47 -4.60 -10.40 -4.66
N GLY A 48 -3.78 -9.40 -5.02
CA GLY A 48 -4.03 -8.44 -6.10
C GLY A 48 -5.43 -7.83 -6.05
N ARG A 49 -5.99 -7.50 -7.22
CA ARG A 49 -7.30 -6.84 -7.38
C ARG A 49 -8.44 -7.47 -6.58
N ALA A 50 -8.45 -8.80 -6.42
CA ALA A 50 -9.49 -9.49 -5.66
C ALA A 50 -9.42 -9.15 -4.16
N ALA A 51 -8.21 -9.12 -3.58
CA ALA A 51 -8.02 -8.66 -2.21
C ALA A 51 -8.36 -7.17 -2.07
N THR A 52 -8.01 -6.34 -3.07
CA THR A 52 -8.39 -4.92 -3.11
C THR A 52 -9.89 -4.75 -2.97
N ALA A 53 -10.66 -5.43 -3.82
CA ALA A 53 -12.12 -5.34 -3.82
C ALA A 53 -12.73 -5.79 -2.49
N GLU A 54 -12.25 -6.89 -1.94
CA GLU A 54 -12.76 -7.45 -0.69
C GLU A 54 -12.50 -6.53 0.52
N ILE A 55 -11.27 -6.02 0.65
CA ILE A 55 -10.86 -5.17 1.76
C ILE A 55 -11.56 -3.81 1.67
N VAL A 56 -11.62 -3.21 0.48
CA VAL A 56 -12.32 -1.93 0.26
C VAL A 56 -13.82 -2.08 0.54
N ALA A 57 -14.45 -3.20 0.16
CA ALA A 57 -15.85 -3.46 0.48
C ALA A 57 -16.10 -3.50 2.00
N ARG A 58 -15.19 -4.10 2.78
CA ARG A 58 -15.27 -4.13 4.25
C ARG A 58 -15.03 -2.77 4.90
N ALA A 59 -14.20 -1.92 4.29
CA ALA A 59 -13.95 -0.57 4.79
C ALA A 59 -15.21 0.30 4.82
N GLY A 60 -16.21 -0.03 3.98
CA GLY A 60 -17.48 0.70 3.91
C GLY A 60 -17.31 2.11 3.37
N LEU A 61 -16.39 2.29 2.41
CA LEU A 61 -16.14 3.56 1.73
C LEU A 61 -17.26 3.88 0.73
N SER A 62 -17.41 5.16 0.45
CA SER A 62 -18.45 5.74 -0.40
C SER A 62 -17.89 6.81 -1.31
N ALA A 63 -18.69 7.21 -2.31
CA ALA A 63 -18.29 8.26 -3.24
C ALA A 63 -18.04 9.64 -2.61
N SER A 64 -18.55 9.86 -1.39
CA SER A 64 -18.32 11.10 -0.62
C SER A 64 -17.02 11.11 0.18
N ASP A 65 -16.29 9.99 0.24
CA ASP A 65 -15.04 9.92 0.99
C ASP A 65 -13.87 10.60 0.27
N CYS A 66 -12.93 11.09 1.08
CA CYS A 66 -11.63 11.58 0.64
C CYS A 66 -10.56 10.70 1.28
N VAL A 67 -9.88 9.90 0.47
CA VAL A 67 -9.08 8.77 0.93
C VAL A 67 -7.60 9.00 0.65
N LEU A 68 -6.75 8.72 1.64
CA LEU A 68 -5.30 8.69 1.47
C LEU A 68 -4.80 7.24 1.36
N ASP A 69 -4.00 6.92 0.36
CA ASP A 69 -3.24 5.67 0.30
C ASP A 69 -1.76 5.94 0.67
N ILE A 70 -1.29 5.36 1.77
CA ILE A 70 0.06 5.57 2.32
C ILE A 70 0.98 4.44 1.87
N GLY A 71 1.90 4.77 0.95
CA GLY A 71 2.76 3.83 0.24
C GLY A 71 2.08 3.28 -1.00
N CYS A 72 1.60 4.16 -1.87
CA CYS A 72 0.68 3.81 -2.97
C CYS A 72 1.32 3.09 -4.16
N GLY A 73 2.65 3.01 -4.22
CA GLY A 73 3.36 2.42 -5.36
C GLY A 73 2.96 3.10 -6.68
N LEU A 74 2.62 2.30 -7.69
CA LEU A 74 2.16 2.78 -8.99
C LEU A 74 0.70 3.27 -8.99
N GLY A 75 0.02 3.29 -7.84
CA GLY A 75 -1.32 3.88 -7.69
C GLY A 75 -2.49 2.97 -8.07
N GLY A 76 -2.31 1.65 -8.07
CA GLY A 76 -3.36 0.68 -8.41
C GLY A 76 -4.59 0.78 -7.49
N LEU A 77 -4.37 0.92 -6.18
CA LEU A 77 -5.43 1.13 -5.19
C LEU A 77 -6.09 2.51 -5.31
N VAL A 78 -5.30 3.58 -5.53
CA VAL A 78 -5.84 4.94 -5.75
C VAL A 78 -6.78 4.97 -6.95
N ARG A 79 -6.38 4.35 -8.08
CA ARG A 79 -7.25 4.24 -9.26
C ARG A 79 -8.46 3.34 -9.03
N TYR A 80 -8.34 2.29 -8.22
CA TYR A 80 -9.49 1.46 -7.82
C TYR A 80 -10.53 2.28 -7.07
N LEU A 81 -10.09 3.04 -6.06
CA LEU A 81 -10.94 3.90 -5.25
C LEU A 81 -11.63 4.98 -6.10
N ALA A 82 -10.89 5.64 -6.98
CA ALA A 82 -11.42 6.66 -7.87
C ALA A 82 -12.38 6.10 -8.94
N GLY A 83 -12.08 4.92 -9.52
CA GLY A 83 -12.85 4.34 -10.61
C GLY A 83 -14.07 3.52 -10.16
N GLU A 84 -13.90 2.64 -9.18
CA GLU A 84 -14.93 1.66 -8.77
C GLU A 84 -15.79 2.16 -7.62
N ILE A 85 -15.18 2.78 -6.60
CA ILE A 85 -15.94 3.39 -5.48
C ILE A 85 -16.43 4.78 -5.88
N GLY A 86 -15.67 5.45 -6.74
CA GLY A 86 -15.96 6.81 -7.12
C GLY A 86 -15.80 7.76 -5.95
N CYS A 87 -14.74 7.64 -5.15
CA CYS A 87 -14.36 8.62 -4.14
C CYS A 87 -13.18 9.48 -4.62
N CYS A 88 -12.83 10.54 -3.89
CA CYS A 88 -11.56 11.24 -4.13
C CYS A 88 -10.44 10.46 -3.43
N ALA A 89 -9.32 10.24 -4.11
CA ALA A 89 -8.21 9.47 -3.58
C ALA A 89 -6.87 10.17 -3.86
N THR A 90 -6.00 10.20 -2.86
CA THR A 90 -4.63 10.68 -2.98
C THR A 90 -3.67 9.57 -2.61
N GLY A 91 -2.69 9.27 -3.48
CA GLY A 91 -1.60 8.37 -3.17
C GLY A 91 -0.38 9.11 -2.66
N LEU A 92 0.31 8.56 -1.65
CA LEU A 92 1.63 9.02 -1.23
C LEU A 92 2.64 7.90 -1.42
N ASP A 93 3.74 8.18 -2.10
CA ASP A 93 4.90 7.29 -2.14
C ASP A 93 6.20 8.07 -1.95
N LEU A 94 7.23 7.38 -1.48
CA LEU A 94 8.57 7.93 -1.26
C LEU A 94 9.42 7.87 -2.54
N THR A 95 9.02 7.06 -3.52
CA THR A 95 9.79 6.77 -4.73
C THR A 95 9.34 7.69 -5.87
N PRO A 96 10.19 8.62 -6.36
CA PRO A 96 9.80 9.59 -7.40
C PRO A 96 9.31 8.91 -8.70
N GLU A 97 10.01 7.87 -9.17
CA GLU A 97 9.63 7.13 -10.39
C GLU A 97 8.22 6.50 -10.25
N TYR A 98 7.81 6.11 -9.04
CA TYR A 98 6.47 5.54 -8.81
C TYR A 98 5.39 6.60 -8.87
N VAL A 99 5.62 7.76 -8.24
CA VAL A 99 4.68 8.88 -8.28
C VAL A 99 4.50 9.40 -9.71
N GLU A 100 5.59 9.55 -10.46
CA GLU A 100 5.55 9.97 -11.86
C GLU A 100 4.72 9.00 -12.72
N LEU A 101 4.96 7.70 -12.60
CA LEU A 101 4.20 6.68 -13.34
C LEU A 101 2.76 6.56 -12.87
N ALA A 102 2.50 6.69 -11.58
CA ALA A 102 1.15 6.67 -11.04
C ALA A 102 0.31 7.82 -11.61
N GLN A 103 0.89 9.01 -11.75
CA GLN A 103 0.24 10.15 -12.40
C GLN A 103 0.02 9.89 -13.89
N GLU A 104 1.02 9.35 -14.61
CA GLU A 104 0.89 9.02 -16.04
C GLU A 104 -0.25 8.02 -16.27
N PHE A 105 -0.28 6.91 -15.53
CA PHE A 105 -1.33 5.90 -15.63
C PHE A 105 -2.71 6.42 -15.27
N THR A 106 -2.79 7.33 -14.31
CA THR A 106 -4.06 7.95 -13.90
C THR A 106 -4.60 8.89 -14.98
N ASN A 107 -3.72 9.61 -15.68
CA ASN A 107 -4.10 10.41 -16.85
C ASN A 107 -4.58 9.51 -17.99
N LEU A 108 -3.86 8.41 -18.28
CA LEU A 108 -4.22 7.46 -19.35
C LEU A 108 -5.53 6.70 -19.10
N THR A 109 -5.93 6.58 -17.83
CA THR A 109 -7.19 5.94 -17.44
C THR A 109 -8.34 6.93 -17.23
N GLY A 110 -8.11 8.23 -17.45
CA GLY A 110 -9.14 9.26 -17.37
C GLY A 110 -9.66 9.53 -15.96
N LEU A 111 -8.83 9.34 -14.93
CA LEU A 111 -9.22 9.48 -13.51
C LEU A 111 -8.56 10.68 -12.80
N ALA A 112 -7.89 11.56 -13.55
CA ALA A 112 -7.12 12.67 -13.00
C ALA A 112 -7.97 13.75 -12.28
N ASP A 113 -9.29 13.72 -12.44
CA ASP A 113 -10.23 14.57 -11.72
C ASP A 113 -10.52 14.08 -10.29
N ARG A 114 -10.15 12.83 -9.96
CA ARG A 114 -10.48 12.17 -8.69
C ARG A 114 -9.30 11.49 -8.00
N ALA A 115 -8.24 11.20 -8.74
CA ALA A 115 -7.03 10.55 -8.26
C ALA A 115 -5.81 11.47 -8.43
N ASP A 116 -5.08 11.70 -7.34
CA ASP A 116 -3.88 12.54 -7.29
C ASP A 116 -2.76 11.84 -6.53
N PHE A 117 -1.51 12.31 -6.67
CA PHE A 117 -0.34 11.69 -6.07
C PHE A 117 0.65 12.71 -5.51
N ALA A 118 1.23 12.39 -4.36
CA ALA A 118 2.24 13.20 -3.69
C ALA A 118 3.52 12.39 -3.43
N LEU A 119 4.66 12.98 -3.77
CA LEU A 119 5.95 12.51 -3.31
C LEU A 119 6.15 12.93 -1.85
N GLY A 120 6.37 11.98 -0.96
CA GLY A 120 6.64 12.30 0.44
C GLY A 120 6.84 11.08 1.33
N SER A 121 7.19 11.37 2.58
CA SER A 121 7.41 10.33 3.59
C SER A 121 6.14 10.04 4.37
N ALA A 122 5.88 8.76 4.62
CA ALA A 122 4.84 8.33 5.56
C ALA A 122 5.13 8.75 7.02
N LEU A 123 6.36 9.18 7.32
CA LEU A 123 6.80 9.67 8.62
C LEU A 123 6.65 11.20 8.77
N ALA A 124 6.34 11.89 7.68
CA ALA A 124 6.09 13.33 7.64
C ALA A 124 5.16 13.64 6.46
N LEU A 125 3.87 13.36 6.64
CA LEU A 125 2.87 13.49 5.59
C LEU A 125 2.70 14.96 5.19
N PRO A 126 2.83 15.31 3.90
CA PRO A 126 2.75 16.69 3.41
C PRO A 126 1.30 17.19 3.29
N PHE A 127 0.43 16.78 4.21
CA PHE A 127 -0.98 17.11 4.23
C PHE A 127 -1.36 17.80 5.54
N ALA A 128 -2.40 18.63 5.48
CA ALA A 128 -2.92 19.30 6.67
C ALA A 128 -3.62 18.31 7.60
N ASP A 129 -3.74 18.70 8.87
CA ASP A 129 -4.52 17.97 9.86
C ASP A 129 -5.98 17.83 9.40
N HIS A 130 -6.60 16.69 9.72
CA HIS A 130 -8.02 16.44 9.43
C HIS A 130 -8.44 16.61 7.96
N THR A 131 -7.57 16.23 7.03
CA THR A 131 -7.82 16.32 5.58
C THR A 131 -8.67 15.15 5.07
N PHE A 132 -8.35 13.91 5.48
CA PHE A 132 -8.93 12.70 4.88
C PHE A 132 -9.99 12.06 5.78
N SER A 133 -11.05 11.51 5.19
CA SER A 133 -12.05 10.72 5.92
C SER A 133 -11.58 9.28 6.17
N ALA A 134 -10.68 8.76 5.33
CA ALA A 134 -10.06 7.46 5.52
C ALA A 134 -8.61 7.42 5.02
N ALA A 135 -7.82 6.53 5.60
CA ALA A 135 -6.45 6.23 5.16
C ALA A 135 -6.29 4.72 4.97
N LEU A 136 -5.73 4.31 3.85
CA LEU A 136 -5.41 2.92 3.53
C LEU A 136 -3.89 2.76 3.49
N THR A 137 -3.42 1.56 3.82
CA THR A 137 -2.01 1.20 3.62
C THR A 137 -1.90 -0.30 3.35
N PHE A 138 -1.47 -0.64 2.14
CA PHE A 138 -1.42 -2.01 1.64
C PHE A 138 0.04 -2.40 1.44
N HIS A 139 0.52 -3.32 2.28
CA HIS A 139 1.87 -3.90 2.28
C HIS A 139 3.02 -2.88 2.33
N ALA A 140 2.76 -1.65 2.80
CA ALA A 140 3.81 -0.64 2.97
C ALA A 140 4.45 -0.71 4.37
N GLY A 141 3.79 -1.28 5.38
CA GLY A 141 4.28 -1.26 6.76
C GLY A 141 5.58 -2.02 6.97
N MET A 142 5.86 -3.05 6.18
CA MET A 142 7.07 -3.88 6.27
C MET A 142 8.37 -3.15 5.92
N ASN A 143 8.26 -2.02 5.21
CA ASN A 143 9.40 -1.20 4.79
C ASN A 143 9.71 -0.04 5.75
N ILE A 144 8.85 0.20 6.74
CA ILE A 144 8.92 1.38 7.61
C ILE A 144 9.27 0.94 9.03
N ALA A 145 10.46 1.34 9.51
CA ALA A 145 10.93 1.02 10.84
C ALA A 145 10.08 1.71 11.93
N ASP A 146 9.86 3.02 11.79
CA ASP A 146 9.14 3.85 12.78
C ASP A 146 7.63 3.83 12.55
N ARG A 147 7.01 2.66 12.77
CA ARG A 147 5.56 2.49 12.62
C ARG A 147 4.74 3.40 13.53
N GLU A 148 5.24 3.72 14.72
CA GLU A 148 4.56 4.65 15.63
C GLU A 148 4.41 6.04 14.99
N ILE A 149 5.47 6.57 14.37
CA ILE A 149 5.45 7.88 13.71
C ILE A 149 4.51 7.82 12.50
N LYS A 150 4.57 6.75 11.69
CA LYS A 150 3.62 6.52 10.59
C LYS A 150 2.17 6.60 11.07
N TYR A 151 1.83 5.88 12.15
CA TYR A 151 0.47 5.87 12.66
C TYR A 151 0.07 7.22 13.26
N ARG A 152 1.00 7.94 13.91
CA ARG A 152 0.79 9.30 14.41
C ARG A 152 0.47 10.29 13.28
N GLU A 153 1.22 10.23 12.19
CA GLU A 153 0.96 11.06 11.01
C GLU A 153 -0.37 10.69 10.35
N ALA A 154 -0.66 9.40 10.19
CA ALA A 154 -1.96 8.96 9.68
C ALA A 154 -3.12 9.46 10.56
N TYR A 155 -2.98 9.39 11.89
CA TYR A 155 -3.96 9.90 12.83
C TYR A 155 -4.15 11.42 12.70
N ARG A 156 -3.05 12.17 12.56
CA ARG A 156 -3.08 13.63 12.41
C ARG A 156 -3.87 14.07 11.17
N VAL A 157 -3.61 13.44 10.02
CA VAL A 157 -4.25 13.83 8.75
C VAL A 157 -5.68 13.30 8.62
N LEU A 158 -6.10 12.35 9.46
CA LEU A 158 -7.46 11.87 9.51
C LEU A 158 -8.40 12.85 10.22
N GLN A 159 -9.59 13.01 9.65
CA GLN A 159 -10.69 13.72 10.29
C GLN A 159 -11.11 13.02 11.60
N PRO A 160 -11.78 13.73 12.54
CA PRO A 160 -12.43 13.07 13.67
C PRO A 160 -13.35 11.95 13.19
N ALA A 161 -13.29 10.78 13.84
CA ALA A 161 -13.97 9.54 13.43
C ALA A 161 -13.54 8.96 12.07
N GLY A 162 -12.47 9.49 11.46
CA GLY A 162 -11.84 8.89 10.30
C GLY A 162 -11.24 7.52 10.61
N LYS A 163 -11.11 6.69 9.58
CA LYS A 163 -10.68 5.30 9.73
C LYS A 163 -9.34 5.06 9.06
N ILE A 164 -8.55 4.15 9.64
CA ILE A 164 -7.40 3.56 8.96
C ILE A 164 -7.68 2.10 8.64
N VAL A 165 -7.37 1.68 7.41
CA VAL A 165 -7.46 0.29 6.95
C VAL A 165 -6.06 -0.18 6.61
N ILE A 166 -5.64 -1.26 7.24
CA ILE A 166 -4.27 -1.78 7.15
C ILE A 166 -4.34 -3.20 6.60
N TYR A 167 -3.63 -3.44 5.50
CA TYR A 167 -3.43 -4.77 4.95
C TYR A 167 -1.94 -5.06 4.85
N ASP A 168 -1.38 -5.73 5.85
CA ASP A 168 0.06 -5.92 6.00
C ASP A 168 0.43 -7.40 6.20
N VAL A 169 1.67 -7.73 5.83
CA VAL A 169 2.35 -8.92 6.33
C VAL A 169 2.86 -8.62 7.73
N LEU A 170 2.62 -9.56 8.65
CA LEU A 170 3.04 -9.45 10.05
C LEU A 170 3.97 -10.59 10.43
N LYS A 171 4.73 -10.38 11.50
CA LYS A 171 5.65 -11.38 12.03
C LYS A 171 4.85 -12.49 12.72
N GLY A 172 4.97 -13.71 12.18
CA GLY A 172 4.45 -14.93 12.81
C GLY A 172 5.23 -15.34 14.07
N PRO A 173 4.72 -16.32 14.83
CA PRO A 173 5.31 -16.76 16.11
C PRO A 173 6.62 -17.53 15.94
N GLU A 174 6.80 -18.21 14.80
CA GLU A 174 7.94 -19.09 14.57
C GLU A 174 9.21 -18.32 14.13
N PRO A 175 10.37 -18.58 14.75
CA PRO A 175 11.64 -18.04 14.28
C PRO A 175 12.09 -18.73 12.97
N GLY A 176 12.88 -18.02 12.16
CA GLY A 176 13.56 -18.63 11.00
C GLY A 176 13.03 -18.22 9.62
N MET A 177 12.55 -16.98 9.47
CA MET A 177 12.31 -16.40 8.15
C MET A 177 13.54 -16.55 7.25
N ARG A 178 13.37 -17.18 6.09
CA ARG A 178 14.43 -17.36 5.11
C ARG A 178 14.41 -16.19 4.14
N PHE A 179 15.53 -15.48 4.07
CA PHE A 179 15.74 -14.36 3.17
C PHE A 179 16.40 -14.83 1.85
N PRO A 180 16.21 -14.13 0.73
CA PRO A 180 15.38 -12.92 0.58
C PRO A 180 13.88 -13.22 0.59
N VAL A 181 13.10 -12.24 1.06
CA VAL A 181 11.63 -12.18 0.96
C VAL A 181 11.23 -10.99 0.07
N PRO A 182 10.00 -10.92 -0.46
CA PRO A 182 9.61 -9.88 -1.42
C PRO A 182 9.84 -8.43 -0.99
N TRP A 183 9.95 -8.15 0.31
CA TRP A 183 10.17 -6.81 0.88
C TRP A 183 11.56 -6.60 1.51
N ALA A 184 12.39 -7.65 1.63
CA ALA A 184 13.68 -7.53 2.31
C ALA A 184 14.71 -8.57 1.84
N GLU A 185 15.92 -8.10 1.54
CA GLU A 185 17.06 -8.96 1.21
C GLU A 185 17.66 -9.66 2.44
N THR A 186 17.54 -9.06 3.62
CA THR A 186 18.15 -9.55 4.87
C THR A 186 17.23 -9.31 6.06
N ALA A 187 17.54 -9.96 7.19
CA ALA A 187 16.79 -9.75 8.43
C ALA A 187 16.81 -8.29 8.90
N ASP A 188 17.93 -7.59 8.74
CA ASP A 188 18.12 -6.20 9.18
C ASP A 188 17.30 -5.20 8.35
N THR A 189 16.89 -5.60 7.13
CA THR A 189 16.05 -4.78 6.26
C THR A 189 14.56 -5.08 6.39
N SER A 190 14.16 -6.06 7.19
CA SER A 190 12.76 -6.44 7.44
C SER A 190 12.21 -5.83 8.74
N HIS A 191 11.16 -4.99 8.63
CA HIS A 191 10.52 -4.28 9.77
C HIS A 191 9.16 -4.86 10.11
N LEU A 192 9.05 -6.19 10.09
CA LEU A 192 7.83 -6.89 10.50
C LEU A 192 7.66 -6.82 12.01
N VAL A 193 6.46 -6.40 12.43
CA VAL A 193 6.00 -6.46 13.83
C VAL A 193 4.97 -7.57 13.97
N SER A 194 4.76 -8.08 15.18
CA SER A 194 3.67 -9.01 15.46
C SER A 194 2.32 -8.28 15.39
N ALA A 195 1.23 -9.02 15.23
CA ALA A 195 -0.13 -8.46 15.33
C ALA A 195 -0.39 -7.77 16.68
N GLU A 196 0.10 -8.36 17.78
CA GLU A 196 0.01 -7.75 19.11
C GLU A 196 0.70 -6.39 19.16
N GLU A 197 1.93 -6.30 18.63
CA GLU A 197 2.68 -5.04 18.64
C GLU A 197 2.03 -3.99 17.72
N GLN A 198 1.52 -4.39 16.56
CA GLN A 198 0.77 -3.49 15.69
C GLN A 198 -0.47 -2.91 16.40
N ARG A 199 -1.27 -3.75 17.06
CA ARG A 199 -2.42 -3.30 17.86
C ARG A 199 -2.01 -2.34 18.97
N ARG A 200 -0.91 -2.65 19.67
CA ARG A 200 -0.37 -1.80 20.75
C ARG A 200 0.01 -0.42 20.23
N LEU A 201 0.72 -0.35 19.10
CA LEU A 201 1.14 0.92 18.49
C LEU A 201 -0.05 1.76 18.01
N LEU A 202 -1.04 1.14 17.36
CA LEU A 202 -2.27 1.82 16.94
C LEU A 202 -3.04 2.39 18.13
N SER A 203 -3.18 1.59 19.20
CA SER A 203 -3.86 2.00 20.43
C SER A 203 -3.13 3.14 21.14
N LEU A 204 -1.79 3.11 21.15
CA LEU A 204 -0.96 4.17 21.75
C LEU A 204 -1.16 5.53 21.08
N VAL A 205 -1.41 5.54 19.77
CA VAL A 205 -1.65 6.77 19.00
C VAL A 205 -3.09 7.28 19.18
N GLY A 206 -4.04 6.40 19.49
CA GLY A 206 -5.44 6.76 19.75
C GLY A 206 -6.46 6.05 18.85
N PHE A 207 -6.04 5.10 18.02
CA PHE A 207 -6.98 4.28 17.25
C PHE A 207 -7.66 3.23 18.13
N SER A 208 -8.88 2.87 17.76
CA SER A 208 -9.61 1.73 18.33
C SER A 208 -9.87 0.70 17.23
N LEU A 209 -9.74 -0.58 17.59
CA LEU A 209 -9.94 -1.67 16.64
C LEU A 209 -11.43 -1.86 16.37
N LEU A 210 -11.82 -1.79 15.09
CA LEU A 210 -13.19 -2.03 14.65
C LEU A 210 -13.40 -3.44 14.06
N ASP A 211 -12.41 -3.93 13.33
CA ASP A 211 -12.44 -5.21 12.62
C ASP A 211 -11.01 -5.72 12.41
N GLU A 212 -10.81 -7.04 12.44
CA GLU A 212 -9.53 -7.71 12.23
C GLU A 212 -9.77 -9.07 11.56
N GLU A 213 -8.93 -9.44 10.60
CA GLU A 213 -8.93 -10.77 10.00
C GLU A 213 -7.49 -11.24 9.79
N ASP A 214 -7.21 -12.46 10.23
CA ASP A 214 -5.97 -13.17 9.93
C ASP A 214 -6.16 -14.00 8.66
N ARG A 215 -5.31 -13.75 7.64
CA ARG A 215 -5.33 -14.43 6.34
C ARG A 215 -4.18 -15.44 6.18
N THR A 216 -3.54 -15.84 7.28
CA THR A 216 -2.48 -16.85 7.25
C THR A 216 -3.04 -18.17 6.70
N PRO A 217 -2.49 -18.74 5.61
CA PRO A 217 -2.99 -19.99 5.05
C PRO A 217 -2.92 -21.14 6.06
N PRO A 218 -3.93 -22.03 6.11
CA PRO A 218 -3.88 -23.23 6.95
C PRO A 218 -2.62 -24.06 6.63
N GLY A 219 -1.80 -24.32 7.65
CA GLY A 219 -0.55 -25.11 7.52
C GLY A 219 0.72 -24.31 7.23
N ALA A 220 0.64 -22.98 7.06
CA ALA A 220 1.83 -22.12 7.04
C ALA A 220 2.54 -22.05 8.41
N GLU A 221 1.86 -22.46 9.49
CA GLU A 221 2.40 -22.54 10.85
C GLU A 221 3.29 -23.76 11.12
N THR A 222 3.54 -24.65 10.15
CA THR A 222 4.26 -25.90 10.43
C THR A 222 5.25 -26.31 9.34
N SER A 223 6.56 -26.14 9.61
CA SER A 223 7.55 -27.17 9.27
C SER A 223 8.90 -26.96 9.98
N PRO A 224 9.16 -27.61 11.13
CA PRO A 224 10.52 -27.97 11.47
C PRO A 224 10.86 -29.16 10.55
N ARG A 225 11.52 -28.91 9.41
CA ARG A 225 12.18 -30.04 8.73
C ARG A 225 13.32 -30.50 9.63
N ALA A 226 13.03 -31.61 10.30
CA ALA A 226 13.96 -32.46 11.01
C ALA A 226 15.19 -32.75 10.15
N GLY A 227 16.34 -32.85 10.82
CA GLY A 227 17.60 -33.21 10.21
C GLY A 227 17.54 -34.53 9.44
N GLY A 228 18.33 -34.57 8.38
CA GLY A 228 18.78 -35.73 7.64
C GLY A 228 20.14 -35.39 7.05
#